data_AF-D6Y6M9-F1
#
_entry.id   AF-D6Y6M9-F1
#
_cell.length_a   1.000
_cell.length_b   1.000
_cell.length_c   1.000
_cell.angle_alpha   90.00
_cell.angle_beta   90.00
_cell.angle_gamma   90.00
#
_symmetry.space_group_name_H-M   'P 1'
#
loop_
_entity.id
_entity.type
_entity.pdbx_description
1 polymer ?
#
loop_
_entity_poly.entity_id
_entity_poly.type
_entity_poly.pdbx_seq_one_letter_code
_entity_poly.pdbx_strand_id
1 'polypeptide(L)'
;MTPTQLAELLGEPPVPHGSWERAAVYASAAALRSGRPPRAAAEELAARLRGREGIAGVRVRDDGFLMIEVACPGEIVREIVTAGPPRIAEPAEAPPDHPRTWDNPGFVVRYAHARAAAVERWADALGVPWDGFRPELLADPHDRAVLRLLAEPPSRGAGRDPRWAGYAERLALAYHDAHERAPAVPRGDEPVREVHTARLWLARAVRAVLSAVLATPLPERI
;
A
#
# COMPACT_ATOMS: atom_id res chain seq x y z
N MET A 1 4.05 -9.90 -8.21
CA MET A 1 5.06 -8.85 -8.42
C MET A 1 4.82 -7.72 -7.43
N THR A 2 5.69 -7.56 -6.44
CA THR A 2 5.61 -6.55 -5.37
C THR A 2 6.64 -5.43 -5.58
N PRO A 3 6.57 -4.29 -4.86
CA PRO A 3 7.61 -3.27 -4.91
C PRO A 3 9.01 -3.79 -4.59
N THR A 4 9.16 -4.68 -3.59
CA THR A 4 10.47 -5.24 -3.22
C THR A 4 11.04 -6.12 -4.33
N GLN A 5 10.22 -6.99 -4.91
CA GLN A 5 10.62 -7.81 -6.06
C GLN A 5 11.02 -6.94 -7.27
N LEU A 6 10.27 -5.87 -7.54
CA LEU A 6 10.65 -4.91 -8.57
C LEU A 6 11.97 -4.19 -8.22
N ALA A 7 12.18 -3.85 -6.96
CA ALA A 7 13.41 -3.20 -6.51
C ALA A 7 14.64 -4.08 -6.75
N GLU A 8 14.56 -5.37 -6.46
CA GLU A 8 15.63 -6.34 -6.73
C GLU A 8 15.98 -6.42 -8.23
N LEU A 9 14.97 -6.38 -9.10
CA LEU A 9 15.14 -6.47 -10.54
C LEU A 9 15.68 -5.17 -11.17
N LEU A 10 15.26 -4.02 -10.62
CA LEU A 10 15.60 -2.69 -11.10
C LEU A 10 16.89 -2.13 -10.48
N GLY A 11 17.33 -2.70 -9.35
CA GLY A 11 18.43 -2.18 -8.53
C GLY A 11 18.00 -1.04 -7.59
N GLU A 12 16.73 -0.62 -7.64
CA GLU A 12 16.17 0.40 -6.77
C GLU A 12 14.63 0.31 -6.71
N PRO A 13 14.00 0.76 -5.61
CA PRO A 13 12.56 0.72 -5.47
C PRO A 13 11.85 1.61 -6.52
N PRO A 14 10.85 1.09 -7.23
CA PRO A 14 10.06 1.91 -8.14
C PRO A 14 9.03 2.74 -7.36
N VAL A 15 8.54 3.82 -7.98
CA VAL A 15 7.56 4.73 -7.36
C VAL A 15 6.18 4.43 -7.93
N PRO A 16 5.13 4.25 -7.10
CA PRO A 16 3.80 4.06 -7.64
C PRO A 16 3.27 5.35 -8.34
N HIS A 17 2.63 5.19 -9.49
CA HIS A 17 2.23 6.28 -10.38
C HIS A 17 0.72 6.26 -10.70
N GLY A 18 0.10 7.44 -10.75
CA GLY A 18 -1.34 7.59 -10.96
C GLY A 18 -2.19 7.18 -9.75
N SER A 19 -3.51 7.11 -9.94
CA SER A 19 -4.48 6.80 -8.87
C SER A 19 -4.65 5.30 -8.59
N TRP A 20 -4.23 4.43 -9.51
CA TRP A 20 -4.46 2.97 -9.49
C TRP A 20 -5.90 2.48 -9.57
N GLU A 21 -6.87 3.39 -9.74
CA GLU A 21 -8.29 3.06 -9.91
C GLU A 21 -8.52 2.08 -11.07
N ARG A 22 -7.82 2.28 -12.20
CA ARG A 22 -7.94 1.42 -13.40
C ARG A 22 -6.74 0.51 -13.63
N ALA A 23 -5.54 0.99 -13.35
CA ALA A 23 -4.30 0.27 -13.60
C ALA A 23 -3.27 0.59 -12.52
N ALA A 24 -2.69 -0.44 -11.91
CA ALA A 24 -1.64 -0.28 -10.92
C ALA A 24 -0.29 -0.18 -11.61
N VAL A 25 0.20 1.04 -11.74
CA VAL A 25 1.43 1.34 -12.49
C VAL A 25 2.50 1.85 -11.54
N TYR A 26 3.70 1.34 -11.68
CA TYR A 26 4.92 1.90 -11.10
C TYR A 26 5.74 2.62 -12.17
N ALA A 27 6.42 3.70 -11.76
CA ALA A 27 7.41 4.41 -12.55
C ALA A 27 8.81 4.09 -12.00
N SER A 28 9.78 3.86 -12.88
CA SER A 28 11.18 3.68 -12.50
C SER A 28 12.12 4.48 -13.38
N ALA A 29 13.10 5.13 -12.75
CA ALA A 29 14.19 5.85 -13.40
C ALA A 29 15.49 5.02 -13.48
N ALA A 30 15.44 3.71 -13.21
CA ALA A 30 16.62 2.84 -13.15
C ALA A 30 17.48 2.91 -14.42
N ALA A 31 16.85 3.03 -15.59
CA ALA A 31 17.54 3.17 -16.86
C ALA A 31 18.38 4.47 -16.96
N LEU A 32 17.93 5.56 -16.33
CA LEU A 32 18.59 6.87 -16.39
C LEU A 32 19.91 6.89 -15.61
N ARG A 33 20.05 6.00 -14.63
CA ARG A 33 21.26 5.85 -13.81
C ARG A 33 22.28 4.87 -14.41
N SER A 34 21.98 4.26 -15.55
CA SER A 34 22.84 3.24 -16.16
C SER A 34 24.09 3.79 -16.86
N GLY A 35 24.20 5.11 -17.07
CA GLY A 35 25.28 5.74 -17.84
C GLY A 35 25.25 5.44 -19.34
N ARG A 36 24.25 4.69 -19.82
CA ARG A 36 24.01 4.36 -21.23
C ARG A 36 22.93 5.29 -21.83
N PRO A 37 22.75 5.34 -23.16
CA PRO A 37 21.64 6.06 -23.76
C PRO A 37 20.31 5.66 -23.10
N PRO A 38 19.55 6.60 -22.50
CA PRO A 38 18.40 6.31 -21.63
C PRO A 38 17.40 5.33 -22.24
N ARG A 39 17.05 5.51 -23.52
CA ARG A 39 16.08 4.67 -24.21
C ARG A 39 16.58 3.23 -24.39
N ALA A 40 17.84 3.04 -24.79
CA ALA A 40 18.40 1.71 -25.01
C ALA A 40 18.47 0.92 -23.68
N ALA A 41 18.90 1.57 -22.60
CA ALA A 41 18.92 0.95 -21.27
C ALA A 41 17.51 0.63 -20.77
N ALA A 42 16.54 1.53 -21.00
CA ALA A 42 15.15 1.32 -20.61
C ALA A 42 14.49 0.17 -21.38
N GLU A 43 14.75 0.03 -22.68
CA GLU A 43 14.23 -1.09 -23.47
C GLU A 43 14.83 -2.43 -23.06
N GLU A 44 16.11 -2.47 -22.69
CA GLU A 44 16.73 -3.70 -22.18
C GLU A 44 16.12 -4.12 -20.84
N LEU A 45 15.95 -3.17 -19.91
CA LEU A 45 15.25 -3.43 -18.64
C LEU A 45 13.79 -3.84 -18.88
N ALA A 46 13.09 -3.18 -19.81
CA ALA A 46 11.72 -3.52 -20.15
C ALA A 46 11.60 -4.93 -20.73
N ALA A 47 12.51 -5.33 -21.63
CA ALA A 47 12.57 -6.67 -22.17
C ALA A 47 12.78 -7.73 -21.09
N ARG A 48 13.63 -7.45 -20.09
CA ARG A 48 13.85 -8.35 -18.93
C ARG A 48 12.63 -8.48 -18.02
N LEU A 49 11.77 -7.45 -17.97
CA LEU A 49 10.56 -7.42 -17.14
C LEU A 49 9.34 -8.02 -17.86
N ARG A 50 9.22 -7.83 -19.17
CA ARG A 50 8.12 -8.39 -19.97
C ARG A 50 8.09 -9.92 -19.85
N GLY A 51 6.88 -10.47 -19.66
CA GLY A 51 6.66 -11.91 -19.51
C GLY A 51 6.93 -12.48 -18.11
N ARG A 52 7.38 -11.66 -17.15
CA ARG A 52 7.47 -12.09 -15.76
C ARG A 52 6.10 -12.18 -15.12
N GLU A 53 5.94 -13.17 -14.25
CA GLU A 53 4.71 -13.37 -13.49
C GLU A 53 4.33 -12.12 -12.67
N GLY A 54 3.06 -11.73 -12.76
CA GLY A 54 2.51 -10.56 -12.08
C GLY A 54 2.79 -9.21 -12.75
N ILE A 55 3.50 -9.16 -13.88
CA ILE A 55 3.62 -7.96 -14.73
C ILE A 55 2.57 -8.02 -15.83
N ALA A 56 1.65 -7.06 -15.85
CA ALA A 56 0.64 -6.91 -16.89
C ALA A 56 1.18 -6.21 -18.14
N GLY A 57 2.12 -5.28 -17.97
CA GLY A 57 2.71 -4.56 -19.10
C GLY A 57 3.90 -3.71 -18.71
N VAL A 58 4.77 -3.43 -19.68
CA VAL A 58 5.91 -2.52 -19.50
C VAL A 58 6.03 -1.61 -20.71
N ARG A 59 5.92 -0.30 -20.47
CA ARG A 59 6.10 0.75 -21.48
C ARG A 59 7.33 1.58 -21.13
N VAL A 60 8.10 1.94 -22.16
CA VAL A 60 9.21 2.88 -22.03
C VAL A 60 8.73 4.24 -22.53
N ARG A 61 8.87 5.27 -21.69
CA ARG A 61 8.60 6.66 -22.07
C ARG A 61 9.78 7.24 -22.86
N ASP A 62 9.54 8.30 -23.60
CA ASP A 62 10.58 8.96 -24.41
C ASP A 62 11.71 9.57 -23.54
N ASP A 63 11.39 9.94 -22.30
CA ASP A 63 12.34 10.41 -21.29
C ASP A 63 13.13 9.26 -20.61
N GLY A 64 12.94 8.01 -21.03
CA GLY A 64 13.65 6.84 -20.51
C GLY A 64 13.09 6.26 -19.20
N PHE A 65 11.96 6.74 -18.70
CA PHE A 65 11.27 6.10 -17.58
C PHE A 65 10.58 4.79 -18.00
N LEU A 66 10.67 3.78 -17.14
CA LEU A 66 9.86 2.57 -17.26
C LEU A 66 8.53 2.77 -16.55
N MET A 67 7.43 2.49 -17.25
CA MET A 67 6.08 2.40 -16.70
C MET A 67 5.69 0.93 -16.65
N ILE A 68 5.63 0.37 -15.43
CA ILE A 68 5.46 -1.05 -15.17
C ILE A 68 4.08 -1.25 -14.56
N GLU A 69 3.16 -1.86 -15.31
CA GLU A 69 1.84 -2.22 -14.82
C GLU A 69 1.90 -3.61 -14.18
N VAL A 70 1.37 -3.73 -12.96
CA VAL A 70 1.26 -5.00 -12.25
C VAL A 70 -0.16 -5.54 -12.33
N ALA A 71 -0.29 -6.84 -12.53
CA ALA A 71 -1.58 -7.50 -12.70
C ALA A 71 -2.38 -7.57 -11.39
N CYS A 72 -1.69 -7.80 -10.26
CA CYS A 72 -2.30 -7.97 -8.95
C CYS A 72 -1.57 -7.12 -7.90
N PRO A 73 -1.93 -5.83 -7.74
CA PRO A 73 -1.29 -4.96 -6.75
C PRO A 73 -1.56 -5.39 -5.30
N GLY A 74 -2.61 -6.19 -5.05
CA GLY A 74 -2.90 -6.72 -3.72
C GLY A 74 -1.80 -7.60 -3.13
N GLU A 75 -0.86 -8.08 -3.96
CA GLU A 75 0.32 -8.83 -3.48
C GLU A 75 1.17 -8.03 -2.48
N ILE A 76 1.11 -6.69 -2.52
CA ILE A 76 1.79 -5.86 -1.52
C ILE A 76 1.24 -6.06 -0.11
N VAL A 77 -0.05 -6.37 0.01
CA VAL A 77 -0.67 -6.67 1.32
C VAL A 77 -0.10 -7.97 1.86
N ARG A 78 0.05 -8.99 1.01
CA ARG A 78 0.70 -10.25 1.39
C ARG A 78 2.13 -10.00 1.88
N GLU A 79 2.90 -9.23 1.11
CA GLU A 79 4.27 -8.87 1.46
C GLU A 79 4.34 -8.18 2.83
N ILE A 80 3.54 -7.15 3.07
CA ILE A 80 3.53 -6.41 4.34
C ILE A 80 3.11 -7.29 5.52
N VAL A 81 2.06 -8.09 5.35
CA VAL A 81 1.52 -8.93 6.45
C VAL A 81 2.47 -10.08 6.80
N THR A 82 3.21 -10.61 5.82
CA THR A 82 4.08 -11.78 6.01
C THR A 82 5.52 -11.40 6.37
N ALA A 83 6.10 -10.43 5.66
CA ALA A 83 7.49 -10.00 5.85
C ALA A 83 7.60 -8.83 6.86
N GLY A 84 6.49 -8.18 7.18
CA GLY A 84 6.43 -6.94 7.95
C GLY A 84 6.39 -5.68 7.06
N PRO A 85 6.02 -4.53 7.63
CA PRO A 85 6.02 -3.27 6.89
C PRO A 85 7.45 -2.89 6.47
N PRO A 86 7.62 -2.12 5.38
CA PRO A 86 8.93 -1.61 4.97
C PRO A 86 9.64 -0.90 6.12
N ARG A 87 10.96 -1.06 6.23
CA ARG A 87 11.76 -0.39 7.25
C ARG A 87 11.70 1.13 7.03
N ILE A 88 11.23 1.85 8.04
CA ILE A 88 11.25 3.31 8.08
C ILE A 88 12.41 3.74 8.99
N ALA A 89 13.44 4.36 8.41
CA ALA A 89 14.67 4.69 9.15
C ALA A 89 14.43 5.74 10.24
N GLU A 90 13.61 6.75 9.93
CA GLU A 90 13.26 7.84 10.84
C GLU A 90 11.74 8.05 10.83
N PRO A 91 10.98 7.29 11.66
CA PRO A 91 9.54 7.47 11.82
C PRO A 91 9.20 8.88 12.32
N ALA A 92 8.07 9.43 11.89
CA ALA A 92 7.63 10.75 12.34
C ALA A 92 7.04 10.72 13.76
N GLU A 93 7.12 11.84 14.47
CA GLU A 93 6.31 12.04 15.65
C GLU A 93 4.83 12.14 15.27
N ALA A 94 3.96 11.46 16.02
CA ALA A 94 2.53 11.54 15.81
C ALA A 94 2.03 12.93 16.23
N PRO A 95 1.20 13.62 15.42
CA PRO A 95 0.55 14.85 15.86
C PRO A 95 -0.34 14.61 17.10
N PRO A 96 -0.68 15.68 17.86
CA PRO A 96 -1.56 15.57 19.02
C PRO A 96 -2.94 14.97 18.70
N ASP A 97 -3.49 14.16 19.60
CA ASP A 97 -4.82 13.53 19.44
C ASP A 97 -5.99 14.52 19.64
N HIS A 98 -5.76 15.61 20.38
CA HIS A 98 -6.82 16.56 20.74
C HIS A 98 -6.71 17.89 19.99
N PRO A 99 -7.85 18.49 19.60
CA PRO A 99 -9.21 17.97 19.73
C PRO A 99 -9.48 16.79 18.78
N ARG A 100 -10.38 15.88 19.17
CA ARG A 100 -10.74 14.69 18.39
C ARG A 100 -11.75 15.03 17.29
N THR A 101 -11.29 15.72 16.26
CA THR A 101 -12.07 16.14 15.09
C THR A 101 -11.41 15.66 13.80
N TRP A 102 -12.19 15.54 12.73
CA TRP A 102 -11.68 15.13 11.41
C TRP A 102 -10.69 16.13 10.80
N ASP A 103 -10.69 17.38 11.25
CA ASP A 103 -9.70 18.40 10.86
C ASP A 103 -8.34 18.24 11.58
N ASN A 104 -8.24 17.32 12.55
CA ASN A 104 -7.00 17.04 13.27
C ASN A 104 -6.31 15.77 12.73
N PRO A 105 -5.16 15.90 12.03
CA PRO A 105 -4.42 14.75 11.50
C PRO A 105 -4.02 13.72 12.56
N GLY A 106 -3.71 14.17 13.79
CA GLY A 106 -3.33 13.28 14.88
C GLY A 106 -4.47 12.36 15.31
N PHE A 107 -5.69 12.89 15.40
CA PHE A 107 -6.89 12.09 15.64
C PHE A 107 -7.17 11.14 14.47
N VAL A 108 -7.15 11.64 13.23
CA VAL A 108 -7.44 10.86 12.02
C VAL A 108 -6.58 9.61 11.93
N VAL A 109 -5.26 9.75 12.14
CA VAL A 109 -4.32 8.62 12.05
C VAL A 109 -4.56 7.61 13.19
N ARG A 110 -4.73 8.08 14.42
CA ARG A 110 -4.98 7.17 15.56
C ARG A 110 -6.31 6.45 15.43
N TYR A 111 -7.35 7.15 14.96
CA TYR A 111 -8.67 6.58 14.72
C TYR A 111 -8.63 5.50 13.65
N ALA A 112 -7.94 5.75 12.52
CA ALA A 112 -7.76 4.75 11.47
C ALA A 112 -7.02 3.50 11.98
N HIS A 113 -5.96 3.67 12.78
CA HIS A 113 -5.25 2.54 13.41
C HIS A 113 -6.15 1.75 14.37
N ALA A 114 -6.86 2.43 15.26
CA ALA A 114 -7.80 1.80 16.20
C ALA A 114 -8.93 1.05 15.48
N ARG A 115 -9.43 1.61 14.37
CA ARG A 115 -10.43 0.99 13.51
C ARG A 115 -9.90 -0.25 12.79
N ALA A 116 -8.67 -0.22 12.27
CA ALA A 116 -8.05 -1.40 11.69
C ALA A 116 -7.90 -2.53 12.72
N ALA A 117 -7.50 -2.19 13.96
CA ALA A 117 -7.47 -3.15 15.06
C ALA A 117 -8.88 -3.65 15.45
N ALA A 118 -9.92 -2.82 15.33
CA ALA A 118 -11.31 -3.23 15.56
C ALA A 118 -11.82 -4.20 14.49
N VAL A 119 -11.46 -3.98 13.23
CA VAL A 119 -11.80 -4.89 12.12
C VAL A 119 -11.28 -6.30 12.36
N GLU A 120 -10.05 -6.47 12.87
CA GLU A 120 -9.53 -7.80 13.22
C GLU A 120 -10.44 -8.51 14.25
N ARG A 121 -10.87 -7.79 15.29
CA ARG A 121 -11.77 -8.34 16.32
C ARG A 121 -13.18 -8.63 15.78
N TRP A 122 -13.70 -7.77 14.91
CA TRP A 122 -15.02 -7.95 14.30
C TRP A 122 -15.02 -9.12 13.32
N ALA A 123 -13.94 -9.29 12.55
CA ALA A 123 -13.75 -10.43 11.68
C ALA A 123 -13.80 -11.74 12.48
N ASP A 124 -13.07 -11.82 13.60
CA ASP A 124 -13.11 -13.00 14.47
C ASP A 124 -14.53 -13.27 14.99
N ALA A 125 -15.24 -12.23 15.46
CA ALA A 125 -16.59 -12.37 15.99
C ALA A 125 -17.64 -12.75 14.92
N LEU A 126 -17.42 -12.36 13.66
CA LEU A 126 -18.31 -12.61 12.53
C LEU A 126 -17.89 -13.84 11.71
N GLY A 127 -16.84 -14.56 12.13
CA GLY A 127 -16.35 -15.75 11.44
C GLY A 127 -15.73 -15.48 10.06
N VAL A 128 -15.12 -14.31 9.85
CA VAL A 128 -14.34 -14.04 8.64
C VAL A 128 -12.98 -14.75 8.77
N PRO A 129 -12.64 -15.69 7.87
CA PRO A 129 -11.40 -16.44 7.97
C PRO A 129 -10.18 -15.59 7.63
N TRP A 130 -9.04 -15.92 8.25
CA TRP A 130 -7.72 -15.37 7.91
C TRP A 130 -7.03 -16.15 6.78
N ASP A 131 -7.37 -17.42 6.59
CA ASP A 131 -6.92 -18.26 5.48
C ASP A 131 -7.64 -17.94 4.17
N GLY A 132 -7.07 -18.37 3.04
CA GLY A 132 -7.66 -18.12 1.73
C GLY A 132 -7.51 -16.67 1.23
N PHE A 133 -6.47 -15.94 1.65
CA PHE A 133 -6.21 -14.58 1.15
C PHE A 133 -5.96 -14.55 -0.38
N ARG A 134 -6.89 -13.92 -1.09
CA ARG A 134 -6.85 -13.69 -2.55
C ARG A 134 -6.63 -12.21 -2.87
N PRO A 135 -5.39 -11.80 -3.21
CA PRO A 135 -5.04 -10.40 -3.41
C PRO A 135 -5.76 -9.75 -4.60
N GLU A 136 -6.17 -10.54 -5.59
CA GLU A 136 -6.90 -10.07 -6.77
C GLU A 136 -8.31 -9.54 -6.44
N LEU A 137 -8.87 -9.92 -5.28
CA LEU A 137 -10.17 -9.43 -4.82
C LEU A 137 -10.13 -7.98 -4.32
N LEU A 138 -8.94 -7.41 -4.09
CA LEU A 138 -8.74 -6.00 -3.81
C LEU A 138 -8.79 -5.18 -5.12
N ALA A 139 -9.91 -5.26 -5.82
CA ALA A 139 -10.13 -4.64 -7.12
C ALA A 139 -11.02 -3.39 -7.06
N ASP A 140 -11.71 -3.15 -5.94
CA ASP A 140 -12.53 -1.96 -5.75
C ASP A 140 -11.68 -0.68 -5.80
N PRO A 141 -12.17 0.43 -6.38
CA PRO A 141 -11.47 1.71 -6.39
C PRO A 141 -10.97 2.17 -5.02
N HIS A 142 -11.74 1.92 -3.95
CA HIS A 142 -11.35 2.28 -2.59
C HIS A 142 -10.23 1.39 -2.05
N ASP A 143 -10.28 0.07 -2.34
CA ASP A 143 -9.19 -0.86 -2.03
C ASP A 143 -7.91 -0.42 -2.77
N ARG A 144 -8.03 -0.08 -4.07
CA ARG A 144 -6.93 0.36 -4.94
C ARG A 144 -6.27 1.65 -4.46
N ALA A 145 -7.05 2.59 -3.94
CA ALA A 145 -6.52 3.83 -3.36
C ALA A 145 -5.62 3.55 -2.14
N VAL A 146 -6.00 2.59 -1.28
CA VAL A 146 -5.17 2.15 -0.15
C VAL A 146 -3.92 1.43 -0.65
N LEU A 147 -4.05 0.48 -1.58
CA LEU A 147 -2.92 -0.26 -2.16
C LEU A 147 -1.87 0.69 -2.77
N ARG A 148 -2.32 1.74 -3.45
CA ARG A 148 -1.46 2.78 -4.03
C ARG A 148 -0.62 3.48 -2.97
N LEU A 149 -1.18 3.76 -1.79
CA LEU A 149 -0.45 4.39 -0.69
C LEU A 149 0.46 3.41 0.03
N LEU A 150 0.05 2.16 0.21
CA LEU A 150 0.91 1.11 0.77
C LEU A 150 2.15 0.83 -0.10
N ALA A 151 2.10 1.17 -1.39
CA ALA A 151 3.21 1.02 -2.33
C ALA A 151 4.24 2.16 -2.31
N GLU A 152 3.97 3.28 -1.64
CA GLU A 152 4.92 4.41 -1.56
C GLU A 152 6.16 4.13 -0.70
N PRO A 153 6.06 3.54 0.51
CA PRO A 153 7.15 3.52 1.47
C PRO A 153 8.49 2.97 0.96
N PRO A 154 8.55 1.88 0.17
CA PRO A 154 9.81 1.38 -0.35
C PRO A 154 10.61 2.43 -1.13
N SER A 155 9.93 3.35 -1.81
CA SER A 155 10.55 4.39 -2.65
C SER A 155 10.89 5.70 -1.93
N ARG A 156 10.42 5.89 -0.68
CA ARG A 156 10.64 7.14 0.07
C ARG A 156 12.04 7.25 0.69
N GLY A 157 12.89 6.24 0.48
CA GLY A 157 14.29 6.24 0.91
C GLY A 157 14.46 5.94 2.40
N ALA A 158 15.69 5.59 2.79
CA ALA A 158 16.09 5.28 4.17
C ALA A 158 16.56 6.52 4.97
N GLY A 159 16.20 7.73 4.53
CA GLY A 159 16.56 8.98 5.21
C GLY A 159 15.36 9.65 5.89
N ARG A 160 15.62 10.76 6.57
CA ARG A 160 14.58 11.63 7.14
C ARG A 160 13.64 12.17 6.06
N ASP A 161 12.46 11.57 5.90
CA ASP A 161 11.36 12.17 5.14
C ASP A 161 10.44 12.93 6.12
N PRO A 162 10.47 14.28 6.17
CA PRO A 162 9.59 15.05 7.04
C PRO A 162 8.10 14.88 6.68
N ARG A 163 7.79 14.20 5.56
CA ARG A 163 6.44 14.01 5.04
C ARG A 163 5.78 12.71 5.50
N TRP A 164 6.41 11.94 6.40
CA TRP A 164 5.81 10.73 6.97
C TRP A 164 4.49 11.00 7.72
N ALA A 165 4.38 12.12 8.45
CA ALA A 165 3.13 12.50 9.12
C ALA A 165 2.00 12.73 8.11
N GLY A 166 2.26 13.53 7.06
CA GLY A 166 1.27 13.76 5.99
C GLY A 166 1.01 12.51 5.15
N TYR A 167 1.95 11.57 5.04
CA TYR A 167 1.70 10.25 4.44
C TYR A 167 0.75 9.42 5.28
N ALA A 168 0.99 9.35 6.60
CA ALA A 168 0.15 8.60 7.53
C ALA A 168 -1.29 9.11 7.49
N GLU A 169 -1.47 10.44 7.45
CA GLU A 169 -2.79 11.06 7.28
C GLU A 169 -3.47 10.64 5.97
N ARG A 170 -2.78 10.72 4.82
CA ARG A 170 -3.36 10.26 3.54
C ARG A 170 -3.76 8.79 3.57
N LEU A 171 -2.91 7.92 4.15
CA LEU A 171 -3.21 6.50 4.30
C LEU A 171 -4.41 6.27 5.21
N ALA A 172 -4.49 7.00 6.32
CA ALA A 172 -5.61 6.94 7.26
C ALA A 172 -6.94 7.37 6.61
N LEU A 173 -6.94 8.46 5.84
CA LEU A 173 -8.13 8.94 5.12
C LEU A 173 -8.57 7.95 4.03
N ALA A 174 -7.64 7.46 3.21
CA ALA A 174 -7.97 6.45 2.19
C ALA A 174 -8.52 5.16 2.81
N TYR A 175 -7.97 4.73 3.94
CA TYR A 175 -8.49 3.57 4.66
C TYR A 175 -9.85 3.84 5.31
N HIS A 176 -10.10 5.05 5.81
CA HIS A 176 -11.42 5.45 6.28
C HIS A 176 -12.47 5.31 5.17
N ASP A 177 -12.20 5.86 3.98
CA ASP A 177 -13.11 5.75 2.83
C ASP A 177 -13.34 4.29 2.42
N ALA A 178 -12.27 3.48 2.37
CA ALA A 178 -12.38 2.05 2.11
C ALA A 178 -13.23 1.35 3.16
N HIS A 179 -13.09 1.66 4.44
CA HIS A 179 -13.91 1.06 5.49
C HIS A 179 -15.40 1.42 5.36
N GLU A 180 -15.72 2.67 5.01
CA GLU A 180 -17.10 3.14 4.87
C GLU A 180 -17.79 2.59 3.63
N ARG A 181 -17.06 2.47 2.51
CA ARG A 181 -17.60 2.10 1.18
C ARG A 181 -17.39 0.63 0.81
N ALA A 182 -16.34 0.02 1.33
CA ALA A 182 -15.81 -1.29 0.98
C ALA A 182 -15.39 -2.05 2.27
N PRO A 183 -16.33 -2.34 3.19
CA PRO A 183 -15.99 -2.87 4.51
C PRO A 183 -15.34 -4.25 4.45
N ALA A 184 -14.49 -4.52 5.45
CA ALA A 184 -13.79 -5.79 5.63
C ALA A 184 -14.62 -6.88 6.34
N VAL A 185 -15.82 -6.53 6.81
CA VAL A 185 -16.74 -7.44 7.50
C VAL A 185 -18.13 -7.33 6.88
N PRO A 186 -18.94 -8.40 6.90
CA PRO A 186 -20.31 -8.36 6.41
C PRO A 186 -21.17 -7.33 7.18
N ARG A 187 -22.18 -6.78 6.52
CA ARG A 187 -23.15 -5.84 7.12
C ARG A 187 -24.53 -6.48 7.20
N GLY A 188 -25.19 -6.33 8.35
CA GLY A 188 -26.52 -6.91 8.59
C GLY A 188 -26.50 -8.43 8.40
N ASP A 189 -27.41 -8.94 7.57
CA ASP A 189 -27.55 -10.38 7.29
C ASP A 189 -26.70 -10.86 6.09
N GLU A 190 -25.79 -10.03 5.57
CA GLU A 190 -24.92 -10.44 4.47
C GLU A 190 -24.03 -11.63 4.86
N PRO A 191 -23.84 -12.63 3.97
CA PRO A 191 -22.92 -13.72 4.24
C PRO A 191 -21.47 -13.24 4.19
N VAL A 192 -20.60 -13.96 4.91
CA VAL A 192 -19.14 -13.84 4.74
C VAL A 192 -18.77 -14.24 3.31
N ARG A 193 -17.92 -13.44 2.66
CA ARG A 193 -17.43 -13.62 1.29
C ARG A 193 -15.90 -13.53 1.27
N GLU A 194 -15.25 -14.13 0.29
CA GLU A 194 -13.78 -14.13 0.14
C GLU A 194 -13.17 -12.71 0.15
N VAL A 195 -13.92 -11.70 -0.34
CA VAL A 195 -13.49 -10.30 -0.32
C VAL A 195 -13.33 -9.75 1.10
N HIS A 196 -14.08 -10.26 2.08
CA HIS A 196 -13.93 -9.86 3.48
C HIS A 196 -12.57 -10.30 4.02
N THR A 197 -12.12 -11.51 3.71
CA THR A 197 -10.75 -11.97 4.02
C THR A 197 -9.70 -11.09 3.35
N ALA A 198 -9.88 -10.75 2.07
CA ALA A 198 -8.94 -9.87 1.36
C ALA A 198 -8.81 -8.49 2.05
N ARG A 199 -9.93 -7.91 2.47
CA ARG A 199 -9.99 -6.60 3.13
C ARG A 199 -9.59 -6.64 4.60
N LEU A 200 -9.74 -7.77 5.27
CA LEU A 200 -9.18 -8.02 6.60
C LEU A 200 -7.64 -7.97 6.55
N TRP A 201 -7.04 -8.62 5.55
CA TRP A 201 -5.61 -8.52 5.30
C TRP A 201 -5.18 -7.09 4.96
N LEU A 202 -5.97 -6.36 4.16
CA LEU A 202 -5.74 -4.94 3.88
C LEU A 202 -5.73 -4.10 5.18
N ALA A 203 -6.70 -4.31 6.06
CA ALA A 203 -6.75 -3.64 7.37
C ALA A 203 -5.50 -3.92 8.21
N ARG A 204 -5.04 -5.17 8.25
CA ARG A 204 -3.81 -5.56 8.95
C ARG A 204 -2.56 -4.89 8.36
N ALA A 205 -2.45 -4.82 7.04
CA ALA A 205 -1.35 -4.13 6.36
C ALA A 205 -1.36 -2.62 6.66
N VAL A 206 -2.52 -1.97 6.62
CA VAL A 206 -2.67 -0.55 6.99
C VAL A 206 -2.23 -0.32 8.44
N ARG A 207 -2.70 -1.15 9.38
CA ARG A 207 -2.31 -1.07 10.79
C ARG A 207 -0.79 -1.16 10.94
N ALA A 208 -0.16 -2.16 10.34
CA ALA A 208 1.28 -2.38 10.40
C ALA A 208 2.08 -1.19 9.84
N VAL A 209 1.66 -0.63 8.69
CA VAL A 209 2.33 0.52 8.09
C VAL A 209 2.14 1.79 8.94
N LEU A 210 0.94 2.06 9.44
CA LEU A 210 0.70 3.21 10.33
C LEU A 210 1.56 3.13 11.61
N SER A 211 1.70 1.95 12.21
CA SER A 211 2.59 1.74 13.35
C SER A 211 4.08 1.90 13.00
N ALA A 212 4.48 1.60 11.77
CA ALA A 212 5.88 1.71 11.33
C ALA A 212 6.29 3.15 10.99
N VAL A 213 5.38 3.96 10.45
CA VAL A 213 5.69 5.35 10.03
C VAL A 213 5.64 6.36 11.17
N LEU A 214 5.03 6.00 12.30
CA LEU A 214 4.98 6.86 13.49
C LEU A 214 5.81 6.25 14.63
N ALA A 215 6.66 7.07 15.25
CA ALA A 215 7.51 6.65 16.37
C ALA A 215 6.71 6.35 17.65
N THR A 216 5.53 6.95 17.78
CA THR A 216 4.68 6.80 18.95
C THR A 216 3.79 5.57 18.81
N PRO A 217 3.69 4.70 19.84
CA PRO A 217 2.69 3.64 19.86
C PRO A 217 1.27 4.19 19.62
N LEU A 218 0.55 3.56 18.68
CA LEU A 218 -0.81 3.96 18.33
C LEU A 218 -1.82 3.13 19.13
N PRO A 219 -2.94 3.74 19.57
CA PRO A 219 -3.93 3.05 20.38
C PRO A 219 -4.71 2.01 19.56
N GLU A 220 -5.15 0.93 20.21
CA GLU A 220 -6.02 -0.08 19.59
C GLU A 220 -7.53 0.22 19.76
N ARG A 221 -7.85 1.25 20.55
CA ARG A 221 -9.20 1.73 20.88
C ARG A 221 -9.17 3.24 21.12
N ILE A 222 -10.16 3.96 20.62
CA ILE A 222 -10.31 5.43 20.78
C ILE A 222 -11.73 5.77 21.21
#